data_AF-A0A1S3KD83-F1
#
_entry.id   AF-A0A1S3KD83-F1
#
_cell.length_a   1.000
_cell.length_b   1.000
_cell.length_c   1.000
_cell.angle_alpha   90.00
_cell.angle_beta   90.00
_cell.angle_gamma   90.00
#
_symmetry.space_group_name_H-M   'P 1'
#
loop_
_entity.id
_entity.type
_entity.pdbx_description
1 polymer ?
#
loop_
_entity_poly.entity_id
_entity_poly.type
_entity_poly.pdbx_seq_one_letter_code
_entity_poly.pdbx_strand_id
1 'polypeptide(L)'
;MAQRQAAAGKKFDLAKWKYAELRDAINTSCDVELLEACREEFHRRLKVYHAWKSKNKKRNVNERQTKQPESNEERAPQYVMEQAGNAPPAVPPRSAQKEEASQRYFRIPFVRPSDQHRDGENKKKGWWFAHFDGKWISRQMELHPDKQPVLLLAGVDDMQMCELSMEETGLTRKRGAEILEQEFEREWAKNGGDMYLKANANKVSSKNLQQKLGIVGK
;
A
#
# COMPACT_ATOMS: atom_id res chain seq x y z
N MET A 1 -18.40 -14.14 14.37
CA MET A 1 -18.19 -14.10 15.83
C MET A 1 -16.75 -13.75 16.22
N ALA A 2 -15.71 -14.15 15.46
CA ALA A 2 -14.30 -13.87 15.81
C ALA A 2 -13.84 -12.40 15.73
N GLN A 3 -14.40 -11.57 14.84
CA GLN A 3 -14.02 -10.15 14.71
C GLN A 3 -14.43 -9.28 15.91
N ARG A 4 -15.42 -9.69 16.71
CA ARG A 4 -15.83 -8.95 17.91
C ARG A 4 -14.91 -9.19 19.10
N GLN A 5 -14.18 -10.31 19.14
CA GLN A 5 -13.29 -10.65 20.25
C GLN A 5 -11.91 -10.00 20.14
N ALA A 6 -11.45 -9.66 18.93
CA ALA A 6 -10.19 -8.93 18.72
C ALA A 6 -10.28 -7.43 19.10
N ALA A 7 -11.48 -6.90 19.34
CA ALA A 7 -11.69 -5.51 19.75
C ALA A 7 -11.53 -5.30 21.26
N ALA A 8 -11.62 -6.37 22.06
CA ALA A 8 -11.68 -6.29 23.53
C ALA A 8 -10.33 -5.99 24.22
N GLY A 9 -9.23 -5.89 23.46
CA GLY A 9 -7.89 -5.60 23.99
C GLY A 9 -7.24 -4.31 23.47
N LYS A 10 -7.95 -3.51 22.66
CA LYS A 10 -7.39 -2.28 22.10
C LYS A 10 -7.73 -1.09 23.00
N LYS A 11 -6.70 -0.38 23.47
CA LYS A 11 -6.82 0.81 24.33
C LYS A 11 -7.67 1.92 23.71
N PHE A 12 -7.74 1.98 22.37
CA PHE A 12 -8.52 2.95 21.62
C PHE A 12 -9.58 2.26 20.75
N ASP A 13 -10.85 2.56 20.97
CA ASP A 13 -11.94 2.21 20.03
C ASP A 13 -12.18 3.37 19.05
N LEU A 14 -11.68 3.20 17.83
CA LEU A 14 -11.78 4.20 16.76
C LEU A 14 -12.90 3.88 15.76
N ALA A 15 -13.76 2.89 16.03
CA ALA A 15 -14.78 2.44 15.08
C ALA A 15 -15.77 3.54 14.66
N LYS A 16 -15.99 4.54 15.52
CA LYS A 16 -16.91 5.67 15.26
C LYS A 16 -16.24 6.90 14.65
N TRP A 17 -14.91 6.95 14.59
CA TRP A 17 -14.18 8.09 14.06
C TRP A 17 -14.41 8.24 12.56
N LYS A 18 -14.41 9.47 12.06
CA LYS A 18 -14.50 9.78 10.63
C LYS A 18 -13.12 9.69 9.97
N TYR A 19 -13.10 9.57 8.64
CA TYR A 19 -11.85 9.58 7.88
C TYR A 19 -11.01 10.84 8.15
N ALA A 20 -11.65 12.01 8.18
CA ALA A 20 -10.99 13.27 8.49
C ALA A 20 -10.33 13.26 9.89
N GLU A 21 -11.01 12.68 10.90
CA GLU A 21 -10.50 12.62 12.28
C GLU A 21 -9.31 11.66 12.40
N LEU A 22 -9.39 10.48 11.75
CA LEU A 22 -8.27 9.54 11.70
C LEU A 22 -7.06 10.17 11.00
N ARG A 23 -7.29 10.88 9.89
CA ARG A 23 -6.24 11.52 9.11
C ARG A 23 -5.61 12.70 9.84
N ASP A 24 -6.42 13.52 10.49
CA ASP A 24 -5.94 14.62 11.31
C ASP A 24 -5.07 14.10 12.46
N ALA A 25 -5.57 13.12 13.23
CA ALA A 25 -4.79 12.52 14.32
C ALA A 25 -3.47 11.90 13.83
N ILE A 26 -3.44 11.26 12.66
CA ILE A 26 -2.20 10.73 12.07
C ILE A 26 -1.17 11.83 11.79
N ASN A 27 -1.63 13.02 11.42
CA ASN A 27 -0.77 14.13 11.03
C ASN A 27 -0.37 15.04 12.20
N THR A 28 -1.23 15.17 13.23
CA THR A 28 -1.06 16.16 14.31
C THR A 28 -0.71 15.54 15.66
N SER A 29 -1.01 14.26 15.90
CA SER A 29 -0.76 13.62 17.18
C SER A 29 0.70 13.15 17.34
N CYS A 30 1.18 13.14 18.58
CA CYS A 30 2.46 12.56 18.99
C CYS A 30 2.30 11.29 19.85
N ASP A 31 1.07 10.89 20.19
CA ASP A 31 0.81 9.67 20.95
C ASP A 31 1.01 8.43 20.05
N VAL A 32 2.09 7.69 20.32
CA VAL A 32 2.53 6.54 19.53
C VAL A 32 1.44 5.47 19.44
N GLU A 33 0.78 5.15 20.55
CA GLU A 33 -0.23 4.09 20.59
C GLU A 33 -1.51 4.52 19.86
N LEU A 34 -1.90 5.80 19.99
CA LEU A 34 -3.03 6.35 19.26
C LEU A 34 -2.79 6.38 17.75
N LEU A 35 -1.58 6.76 17.33
CA LEU A 35 -1.18 6.79 15.92
C LEU A 35 -1.22 5.40 15.30
N GLU A 36 -0.73 4.39 16.02
CA GLU A 36 -0.81 3.00 15.58
C GLU A 36 -2.27 2.58 15.41
N ALA A 37 -3.11 2.80 16.43
CA ALA A 37 -4.53 2.49 16.36
C ALA A 37 -5.23 3.19 15.18
N CYS A 38 -4.91 4.46 14.93
CA CYS A 38 -5.46 5.22 13.80
C CYS A 38 -5.07 4.62 12.45
N ARG A 39 -3.79 4.25 12.28
CA ARG A 39 -3.29 3.59 11.06
C ARG A 39 -3.95 2.22 10.86
N GLU A 40 -4.07 1.43 11.92
CA GLU A 40 -4.75 0.13 11.85
C GLU A 40 -6.21 0.25 11.43
N GLU A 41 -6.96 1.19 12.04
CA GLU A 41 -8.36 1.40 11.68
C GLU A 41 -8.52 1.93 10.27
N PHE A 42 -7.61 2.82 9.83
CA PHE A 42 -7.59 3.32 8.46
C PHE A 42 -7.42 2.19 7.44
N HIS A 43 -6.39 1.35 7.59
CA HIS A 43 -6.15 0.22 6.69
C HIS A 43 -7.25 -0.84 6.77
N ARG A 44 -7.83 -1.08 7.96
CA ARG A 44 -8.99 -1.97 8.13
C ARG A 44 -10.16 -1.49 7.26
N ARG A 45 -10.47 -0.19 7.29
CA ARG A 45 -11.56 0.40 6.51
C ARG A 45 -11.26 0.40 5.01
N LEU A 46 -10.04 0.73 4.60
CA LEU A 46 -9.62 0.62 3.20
C LEU A 46 -9.83 -0.80 2.67
N LYS A 47 -9.44 -1.82 3.43
CA LYS A 47 -9.62 -3.23 3.04
C LYS A 47 -11.09 -3.59 2.84
N VAL A 48 -11.97 -3.17 3.76
CA VAL A 48 -13.42 -3.38 3.63
C VAL A 48 -13.98 -2.65 2.42
N TYR A 49 -13.60 -1.38 2.23
CA TYR A 49 -14.05 -0.57 1.11
C TYR A 49 -13.63 -1.17 -0.23
N HIS A 50 -12.37 -1.59 -0.37
CA HIS A 50 -11.88 -2.23 -1.59
C HIS A 50 -12.53 -3.57 -1.85
N ALA A 51 -12.70 -4.42 -0.83
CA ALA A 51 -13.44 -5.68 -0.96
C ALA A 51 -14.89 -5.44 -1.42
N TRP A 52 -15.55 -4.42 -0.89
CA TRP A 52 -16.89 -4.00 -1.31
C TRP A 52 -16.90 -3.49 -2.76
N LYS A 53 -15.95 -2.62 -3.13
CA LYS A 53 -15.82 -2.05 -4.48
C LYS A 53 -15.63 -3.15 -5.52
N SER A 54 -14.73 -4.11 -5.27
CA SER A 54 -14.48 -5.25 -6.17
C SER A 54 -15.70 -6.17 -6.33
N LYS A 55 -16.48 -6.40 -5.26
CA LYS A 55 -17.70 -7.21 -5.31
C LYS A 55 -18.84 -6.53 -6.09
N ASN A 56 -19.01 -5.23 -5.92
CA ASN A 56 -20.10 -4.49 -6.56
C ASN A 56 -19.79 -4.09 -8.00
N LYS A 57 -18.51 -3.95 -8.37
CA LYS A 57 -18.14 -3.76 -9.78
C LYS A 57 -18.51 -4.97 -10.63
N LYS A 58 -18.26 -6.20 -10.15
CA LYS A 58 -18.66 -7.45 -10.85
C LYS A 58 -20.18 -7.54 -11.08
N ARG A 59 -20.98 -6.96 -10.17
CA ARG A 59 -22.45 -6.86 -10.33
C ARG A 59 -22.85 -5.83 -11.38
N ASN A 60 -22.18 -4.67 -11.42
CA ASN A 60 -22.50 -3.59 -12.36
C ASN A 60 -22.07 -3.90 -13.81
N VAL A 61 -20.99 -4.68 -14.00
CA VAL A 61 -20.54 -5.14 -15.32
C VAL A 61 -21.57 -6.07 -16.00
N ASN A 62 -22.38 -6.81 -15.22
CA ASN A 62 -23.49 -7.60 -15.76
C ASN A 62 -24.67 -6.74 -16.28
N GLU A 63 -24.75 -5.45 -15.95
CA GLU A 63 -25.83 -4.54 -16.35
C GLU A 63 -25.44 -3.52 -17.42
N ARG A 64 -24.15 -3.24 -17.63
CA ARG A 64 -23.70 -2.23 -18.62
C ARG A 64 -22.54 -2.74 -19.46
N GLN A 65 -22.86 -3.15 -20.70
CA GLN A 65 -21.90 -3.14 -21.80
C GLN A 65 -21.40 -1.69 -21.99
N THR A 66 -20.21 -1.36 -21.50
CA THR A 66 -19.57 -0.12 -21.92
C THR A 66 -18.07 -0.34 -22.11
N LYS A 67 -17.68 -0.16 -23.37
CA LYS A 67 -16.32 -0.08 -23.88
C LYS A 67 -15.61 1.12 -23.25
N GLN A 68 -14.73 0.91 -22.28
CA GLN A 68 -13.64 1.83 -21.93
C GLN A 68 -12.43 1.03 -21.41
N PRO A 69 -11.19 1.52 -21.65
CA PRO A 69 -9.99 0.70 -21.57
C PRO A 69 -9.63 0.39 -20.12
N GLU A 70 -9.18 -0.84 -19.91
CA GLU A 70 -8.77 -1.44 -18.64
C GLU A 70 -7.79 -0.54 -17.87
N SER A 71 -8.29 0.24 -16.91
CA SER A 71 -7.47 0.66 -15.79
C SER A 71 -7.18 -0.60 -14.98
N ASN A 72 -5.91 -0.99 -14.94
CA ASN A 72 -5.40 -2.11 -14.16
C ASN A 72 -5.74 -1.85 -12.67
N GLU A 73 -6.88 -2.34 -12.20
CA GLU A 73 -7.43 -2.07 -10.86
C GLU A 73 -6.76 -2.86 -9.74
N GLU A 74 -5.81 -3.72 -10.11
CA GLU A 74 -4.96 -4.43 -9.18
C GLU A 74 -3.96 -3.44 -8.56
N ARG A 75 -4.28 -2.96 -7.36
CA ARG A 75 -3.46 -2.02 -6.56
C ARG A 75 -2.14 -2.62 -6.06
N ALA A 76 -1.97 -3.93 -6.24
CA ALA A 76 -0.73 -4.67 -6.05
C ALA A 76 -0.74 -5.88 -7.01
N PRO A 77 0.43 -6.43 -7.38
CA PRO A 77 0.52 -7.60 -8.26
C PRO A 77 -0.29 -8.80 -7.73
N GLN A 78 -0.79 -9.64 -8.64
CA GLN A 78 -1.54 -10.86 -8.31
C GLN A 78 -0.87 -11.72 -7.23
N TYR A 79 0.46 -11.88 -7.31
CA TYR A 79 1.23 -12.59 -6.30
C TYR A 79 1.00 -12.03 -4.88
N VAL A 80 1.02 -10.71 -4.70
CA VAL A 80 0.80 -10.06 -3.41
C VAL A 80 -0.63 -10.32 -2.90
N MET A 81 -1.61 -10.22 -3.79
CA MET A 81 -3.02 -10.44 -3.45
C MET A 81 -3.32 -11.90 -3.08
N GLU A 82 -2.73 -12.86 -3.79
CA GLU A 82 -2.91 -14.29 -3.53
C GLU A 82 -2.26 -14.70 -2.20
N GLN A 83 -1.05 -14.21 -1.91
CA GLN A 83 -0.38 -14.49 -0.64
C GLN A 83 -1.18 -13.99 0.55
N ALA A 84 -1.84 -12.83 0.45
CA ALA A 84 -2.70 -12.32 1.51
C ALA A 84 -3.95 -13.21 1.74
N GLY A 85 -4.49 -13.82 0.68
CA GLY A 85 -5.60 -14.78 0.80
C GLY A 85 -5.23 -16.09 1.49
N ASN A 86 -3.96 -16.49 1.39
CA ASN A 86 -3.42 -17.72 1.95
C ASN A 86 -2.62 -17.51 3.25
N ALA A 87 -2.54 -16.29 3.76
CA ALA A 87 -1.77 -15.98 4.96
C ALA A 87 -2.40 -16.67 6.19
N PRO A 88 -1.61 -17.41 7.00
CA PRO A 88 -2.09 -17.95 8.27
C PRO A 88 -2.49 -16.80 9.22
N PRO A 89 -3.42 -17.02 10.17
CA PRO A 89 -3.81 -16.00 11.14
C PRO A 89 -2.58 -15.45 11.85
N ALA A 90 -2.48 -14.13 11.92
CA ALA A 90 -1.34 -13.42 12.48
C ALA A 90 -0.99 -13.98 13.87
N VAL A 91 0.19 -14.61 13.98
CA VAL A 91 0.78 -14.95 15.27
C VAL A 91 1.12 -13.64 16.00
N PRO A 92 0.91 -13.56 17.33
CA PRO A 92 1.24 -12.35 18.07
C PRO A 92 2.73 -12.03 17.88
N PRO A 93 3.09 -10.75 17.67
CA PRO A 93 4.44 -10.36 17.31
C PRO A 93 5.42 -10.76 18.41
N ARG A 94 6.43 -11.57 18.06
CA ARG A 94 7.64 -11.68 18.89
C ARG A 94 8.40 -10.37 18.71
N SER A 95 8.38 -9.54 19.76
CA SER A 95 9.03 -8.22 19.88
C SER A 95 8.63 -7.16 18.85
N ALA A 96 7.47 -6.53 19.05
CA ALA A 96 6.96 -5.40 18.25
C ALA A 96 7.89 -4.15 18.20
N GLN A 97 8.80 -4.01 19.16
CA GLN A 97 9.57 -2.76 19.34
C GLN A 97 10.62 -2.46 18.25
N LYS A 98 10.99 -3.42 17.39
CA LYS A 98 12.05 -3.21 16.37
C LYS A 98 11.54 -2.99 14.95
N GLU A 99 10.28 -3.30 14.67
CA GLU A 99 9.71 -3.24 13.33
C GLU A 99 9.13 -1.86 12.99
N GLU A 100 8.74 -1.07 13.99
CA GLU A 100 8.03 0.21 13.81
C GLU A 100 8.84 1.30 13.10
N ALA A 101 10.17 1.25 13.16
CA ALA A 101 11.05 2.20 12.48
C ALA A 101 11.67 1.66 11.19
N SER A 102 11.37 0.41 10.81
CA SER A 102 12.05 -0.24 9.69
C SER A 102 11.54 0.29 8.34
N GLN A 103 12.44 0.90 7.57
CA GLN A 103 12.17 1.27 6.17
C GLN A 103 12.54 0.08 5.30
N ARG A 104 11.56 -0.49 4.59
CA ARG A 104 11.79 -1.69 3.76
C ARG A 104 11.29 -1.48 2.34
N TYR A 105 12.06 -1.97 1.38
CA TYR A 105 11.87 -1.68 -0.03
C TYR A 105 11.78 -2.99 -0.81
N PHE A 106 10.79 -3.09 -1.69
CA PHE A 106 10.55 -4.30 -2.46
C PHE A 106 10.30 -3.97 -3.93
N ARG A 107 10.64 -4.92 -4.82
CA ARG A 107 10.21 -4.93 -6.21
C ARG A 107 9.71 -6.31 -6.62
N ILE A 108 8.63 -6.34 -7.39
CA ILE A 108 8.05 -7.56 -7.94
C ILE A 108 7.79 -7.35 -9.44
N PRO A 109 8.24 -8.25 -10.32
CA PRO A 109 7.81 -8.22 -11.71
C PRO A 109 6.35 -8.70 -11.82
N PHE A 110 5.59 -8.11 -12.72
CA PHE A 110 4.24 -8.57 -13.06
C PHE A 110 4.02 -8.58 -14.56
N VAL A 111 3.03 -9.33 -15.00
CA VAL A 111 2.56 -9.37 -16.39
C VAL A 111 1.16 -8.76 -16.37
N ARG A 112 0.86 -7.87 -17.32
CA ARG A 112 -0.50 -7.34 -17.44
C ARG A 112 -1.46 -8.46 -17.83
N PRO A 113 -2.72 -8.42 -17.37
CA PRO A 113 -3.74 -9.35 -17.85
C PRO A 113 -3.83 -9.40 -19.39
N SER A 114 -3.76 -8.24 -20.06
CA SER A 114 -3.81 -8.14 -21.52
C SER A 114 -2.59 -8.78 -22.23
N ASP A 115 -1.48 -8.98 -21.52
CA ASP A 115 -0.26 -9.61 -22.02
C ASP A 115 -0.10 -11.06 -21.51
N GLN A 116 -1.07 -11.59 -20.75
CA GLN A 116 -0.95 -12.88 -20.08
C GLN A 116 -0.90 -14.06 -21.06
N HIS A 117 -1.62 -13.94 -22.18
CA HIS A 117 -1.70 -14.90 -23.28
C HIS A 117 -0.69 -14.65 -24.42
N ARG A 118 0.18 -13.64 -24.30
CA ARG A 118 1.24 -13.40 -25.30
C ARG A 118 2.41 -14.35 -25.05
N ASP A 119 2.95 -14.90 -26.14
CA ASP A 119 4.10 -15.81 -26.12
C ASP A 119 5.43 -15.08 -26.35
N GLY A 120 6.50 -15.61 -25.75
CA GLY A 120 7.90 -15.24 -26.04
C GLY A 120 8.26 -13.78 -25.75
N GLU A 121 9.06 -13.18 -26.66
CA GLU A 121 9.59 -11.80 -26.58
C GLU A 121 8.51 -10.72 -26.47
N ASN A 122 7.27 -11.00 -26.90
CA ASN A 122 6.16 -10.04 -26.83
C ASN A 122 5.51 -9.96 -25.44
N LYS A 123 5.90 -10.82 -24.50
CA LYS A 123 5.40 -10.80 -23.12
C LYS A 123 6.09 -9.71 -22.30
N LYS A 124 5.55 -8.50 -22.41
CA LYS A 124 6.06 -7.32 -21.70
C LYS A 124 5.82 -7.45 -20.19
N LYS A 125 6.90 -7.45 -19.42
CA LYS A 125 6.87 -7.46 -17.95
C LYS A 125 6.92 -6.02 -17.43
N GLY A 126 6.02 -5.69 -16.51
CA GLY A 126 6.09 -4.49 -15.68
C GLY A 126 6.82 -4.77 -14.37
N TRP A 127 7.15 -3.70 -13.66
CA TRP A 127 7.74 -3.73 -12.33
C TRP A 127 6.88 -2.97 -11.35
N TRP A 128 6.59 -3.59 -10.22
CA TRP A 128 5.89 -2.96 -9.10
C TRP A 128 6.87 -2.80 -7.95
N PHE A 129 6.97 -1.58 -7.42
CA PHE A 129 7.86 -1.22 -6.33
C PHE A 129 7.03 -0.76 -5.14
N ALA A 130 7.47 -1.11 -3.94
CA ALA A 130 6.87 -0.64 -2.69
C ALA A 130 7.92 -0.26 -1.66
N HIS A 131 7.70 0.89 -1.05
CA HIS A 131 8.40 1.37 0.14
C HIS A 131 7.44 1.29 1.31
N PHE A 132 7.79 0.53 2.34
CA PHE A 132 7.05 0.43 3.59
C PHE A 132 7.76 1.23 4.69
N ASP A 133 6.98 2.07 5.37
CA ASP A 133 7.39 2.83 6.57
C ASP A 133 6.79 2.11 7.78
N GLY A 134 7.57 1.20 8.38
CA GLY A 134 7.07 0.22 9.34
C GLY A 134 6.10 -0.76 8.66
N LYS A 135 4.94 -1.02 9.29
CA LYS A 135 3.96 -2.02 8.83
C LYS A 135 3.26 -1.66 7.51
N TRP A 136 3.19 -0.37 7.17
CA TRP A 136 2.31 0.15 6.13
C TRP A 136 3.07 0.76 4.96
N ILE A 137 2.46 0.69 3.77
CA ILE A 137 3.06 1.24 2.56
C ILE A 137 3.10 2.77 2.64
N SER A 138 4.23 3.35 2.22
CA SER A 138 4.50 4.79 2.21
C SER A 138 4.62 5.33 0.79
N ARG A 139 5.27 4.57 -0.11
CA ARG A 139 5.33 4.88 -1.55
C ARG A 139 5.10 3.63 -2.37
N GLN A 140 4.43 3.79 -3.51
CA GLN A 140 4.23 2.74 -4.49
C GLN A 140 4.56 3.29 -5.88
N MET A 141 5.18 2.46 -6.71
CA MET A 141 5.50 2.82 -8.09
C MET A 141 5.28 1.64 -9.02
N GLU A 142 4.62 1.88 -10.15
CA GLU A 142 4.40 0.89 -11.19
C GLU A 142 5.05 1.35 -12.50
N LEU A 143 6.01 0.58 -12.96
CA LEU A 143 6.71 0.82 -14.22
C LEU A 143 6.21 -0.18 -15.24
N HIS A 144 5.74 0.34 -16.37
CA HIS A 144 5.29 -0.47 -17.48
C HIS A 144 6.07 -0.12 -18.74
N PRO A 145 6.40 -1.08 -19.61
CA PRO A 145 7.23 -0.81 -20.79
C PRO A 145 6.68 0.27 -21.74
N ASP A 146 5.35 0.37 -21.88
CA ASP A 146 4.70 1.26 -22.85
C ASP A 146 3.75 2.29 -22.22
N LYS A 147 3.81 2.49 -20.90
CA LYS A 147 2.96 3.50 -20.23
C LYS A 147 3.81 4.39 -19.35
N GLN A 148 3.28 5.58 -19.07
CA GLN A 148 3.89 6.46 -18.08
C GLN A 148 3.98 5.77 -16.72
N PRO A 149 5.05 6.05 -15.93
CA PRO A 149 5.16 5.57 -14.57
C PRO A 149 3.95 5.96 -13.74
N VAL A 150 3.45 5.02 -12.93
CA VAL A 150 2.44 5.32 -11.91
C VAL A 150 3.19 5.53 -10.61
N LEU A 151 3.06 6.71 -10.01
CA LEU A 151 3.71 7.09 -8.76
C LEU A 151 2.64 7.42 -7.73
N LEU A 152 2.70 6.79 -6.56
CA LEU A 152 1.66 6.89 -5.54
C LEU A 152 2.29 7.12 -4.16
N LEU A 153 1.70 8.04 -3.41
CA LEU A 153 2.14 8.43 -2.07
C LEU A 153 1.06 8.16 -1.02
N ALA A 154 1.47 7.58 0.11
CA ALA A 154 0.58 7.40 1.24
C ALA A 154 0.08 8.76 1.72
N GLY A 155 -1.23 8.87 1.81
CA GLY A 155 -1.93 10.08 2.15
C GLY A 155 -2.40 10.96 0.99
N VAL A 156 -1.91 10.68 -0.22
CA VAL A 156 -2.35 11.35 -1.45
C VAL A 156 -3.18 10.38 -2.26
N ASP A 157 -2.66 9.17 -2.43
CA ASP A 157 -3.12 8.18 -3.40
C ASP A 157 -3.65 6.90 -2.73
N ASP A 158 -4.05 6.97 -1.46
CA ASP A 158 -4.44 5.83 -0.62
C ASP A 158 -5.45 4.87 -1.30
N MET A 159 -6.35 5.43 -2.10
CA MET A 159 -7.40 4.70 -2.83
C MET A 159 -6.88 3.86 -3.99
N GLN A 160 -5.65 4.13 -4.45
CA GLN A 160 -4.98 3.48 -5.57
C GLN A 160 -3.81 2.60 -5.10
N MET A 161 -3.42 2.70 -3.83
CA MET A 161 -2.30 1.96 -3.26
C MET A 161 -2.71 0.61 -2.65
N CYS A 162 -1.72 -0.25 -2.44
CA CYS A 162 -1.85 -1.48 -1.67
C CYS A 162 -2.34 -1.18 -0.24
N GLU A 163 -3.40 -1.87 0.19
CA GLU A 163 -3.99 -1.70 1.52
C GLU A 163 -3.50 -2.72 2.54
N LEU A 164 -2.72 -3.71 2.08
CA LEU A 164 -2.21 -4.81 2.90
C LEU A 164 -0.99 -4.35 3.70
N SER A 165 -0.84 -4.88 4.91
CA SER A 165 0.39 -4.70 5.67
C SER A 165 1.55 -5.43 4.99
N MET A 166 2.78 -5.04 5.31
CA MET A 166 3.98 -5.71 4.81
C MET A 166 3.96 -7.23 5.03
N GLU A 167 3.54 -7.69 6.21
CA GLU A 167 3.45 -9.11 6.53
C GLU A 167 2.36 -9.82 5.71
N GLU A 168 1.20 -9.18 5.55
CA GLU A 168 0.07 -9.68 4.77
C GLU A 168 0.43 -9.81 3.28
N THR A 169 1.29 -8.94 2.74
CA THR A 169 1.74 -9.05 1.34
C THR A 169 2.59 -10.28 1.06
N GLY A 170 3.20 -10.90 2.08
CA GLY A 170 4.15 -12.00 1.92
C GLY A 170 5.47 -11.62 1.25
N LEU A 171 5.72 -10.34 0.96
CA LEU A 171 6.93 -9.87 0.27
C LEU A 171 8.21 -10.23 1.03
N THR A 172 8.15 -10.20 2.36
CA THR A 172 9.26 -10.55 3.25
C THR A 172 9.72 -12.02 3.11
N ARG A 173 8.85 -12.88 2.60
CA ARG A 173 9.11 -14.32 2.39
C ARG A 173 9.51 -14.64 0.95
N LYS A 174 9.38 -13.69 0.02
CA LYS A 174 9.71 -13.90 -1.39
C LYS A 174 11.18 -13.59 -1.65
N ARG A 175 11.97 -14.64 -1.96
CA ARG A 175 13.38 -14.47 -2.32
C ARG A 175 13.54 -13.52 -3.51
N GLY A 176 14.41 -12.54 -3.37
CA GLY A 176 14.70 -11.54 -4.41
C GLY A 176 13.67 -10.41 -4.55
N ALA A 177 12.65 -10.36 -3.69
CA ALA A 177 11.71 -9.25 -3.65
C ALA A 177 12.30 -8.00 -2.99
N GLU A 178 12.98 -8.17 -1.86
CA GLU A 178 13.56 -7.07 -1.10
C GLU A 178 14.76 -6.48 -1.84
N ILE A 179 14.82 -5.16 -1.91
CA ILE A 179 15.87 -4.37 -2.57
C ILE A 179 16.43 -3.32 -1.61
N LEU A 180 17.56 -2.73 -2.00
CA LEU A 180 18.15 -1.64 -1.23
C LEU A 180 17.36 -0.34 -1.43
N GLU A 181 17.38 0.53 -0.41
CA GLU A 181 16.84 1.89 -0.48
C GLU A 181 17.37 2.64 -1.71
N GLN A 182 18.68 2.57 -1.96
CA GLN A 182 19.33 3.24 -3.09
C GLN A 182 18.80 2.76 -4.46
N GLU A 183 18.38 1.50 -4.58
CA GLU A 183 17.75 1.00 -5.81
C GLU A 183 16.36 1.59 -5.99
N PHE A 184 15.58 1.65 -4.91
CA PHE A 184 14.25 2.26 -4.94
C PHE A 184 14.33 3.75 -5.27
N GLU A 185 15.16 4.51 -4.55
CA GLU A 185 15.30 5.96 -4.72
C GLU A 185 15.80 6.31 -6.13
N ARG A 186 16.67 5.48 -6.72
CA ARG A 186 17.14 5.66 -8.10
C ARG A 186 15.98 5.58 -9.10
N GLU A 187 15.16 4.54 -9.02
CA GLU A 187 14.02 4.40 -9.92
C GLU A 187 12.94 5.46 -9.61
N TRP A 188 12.72 5.79 -8.33
CA TRP A 188 11.80 6.85 -7.92
C TRP A 188 12.18 8.20 -8.55
N ALA A 189 13.43 8.65 -8.37
CA ALA A 189 13.93 9.90 -8.93
C ALA A 189 13.89 9.92 -10.46
N LYS A 190 14.36 8.84 -11.10
CA LYS A 190 14.37 8.68 -12.56
C LYS A 190 12.99 8.86 -13.19
N ASN A 191 11.93 8.44 -12.50
CA ASN A 191 10.57 8.49 -12.99
C ASN A 191 9.80 9.73 -12.54
N GLY A 192 10.46 10.74 -11.96
CA GLY A 192 9.85 12.00 -11.53
C GLY A 192 9.25 11.99 -10.12
N GLY A 193 9.53 10.95 -9.35
CA GLY A 193 9.04 10.78 -7.98
C GLY A 193 9.41 11.91 -7.03
N ASP A 194 10.60 12.50 -7.18
CA ASP A 194 11.03 13.60 -6.32
C ASP A 194 10.19 14.87 -6.52
N MET A 195 9.84 15.17 -7.77
CA MET A 195 8.96 16.30 -8.09
C MET A 195 7.55 16.05 -7.56
N TYR A 196 7.04 14.82 -7.72
CA TYR A 196 5.72 14.44 -7.21
C TYR A 196 5.64 14.50 -5.69
N LEU A 197 6.69 14.03 -4.99
CA LEU A 197 6.80 14.08 -3.54
C LEU A 197 6.84 15.53 -3.04
N LYS A 198 7.66 16.40 -3.65
CA LYS A 198 7.73 17.82 -3.28
C LYS A 198 6.39 18.53 -3.50
N ALA A 199 5.71 18.27 -4.61
CA ALA A 199 4.42 18.87 -4.91
C ALA A 199 3.31 18.48 -3.91
N ASN A 200 3.45 17.33 -3.25
CA ASN A 200 2.48 16.80 -2.30
C ASN A 200 2.98 16.76 -0.85
N ALA A 201 4.08 17.44 -0.55
CA ALA A 201 4.77 17.40 0.75
C ALA A 201 3.83 17.50 1.96
N ASN A 202 2.90 18.46 1.94
CA ASN A 202 1.98 18.74 3.05
C ASN A 202 0.84 17.72 3.20
N LYS A 203 0.70 16.75 2.29
CA LYS A 203 -0.39 15.77 2.27
C LYS A 203 0.07 14.35 2.62
N VAL A 204 1.38 14.10 2.60
CA VAL A 204 1.96 12.79 2.86
C VAL A 204 1.79 12.42 4.33
N SER A 205 1.40 11.18 4.62
CA SER A 205 1.18 10.68 5.99
C SER A 205 2.34 9.82 6.55
N SER A 206 3.36 9.55 5.73
CA SER A 206 4.57 8.82 6.17
C SER A 206 5.50 9.74 6.94
N LYS A 207 5.87 9.33 8.16
CA LYS A 207 6.78 10.11 9.02
C LYS A 207 8.18 10.15 8.42
N ASN A 208 8.65 9.03 7.86
CA ASN A 208 9.95 8.98 7.19
C ASN A 208 10.04 10.01 6.05
N LEU A 209 8.98 10.14 5.24
CA LEU A 209 8.95 11.10 4.14
C LEU A 209 8.84 12.55 4.65
N GLN A 210 8.02 12.80 5.66
CA GLN A 210 7.93 14.12 6.29
C GLN A 210 9.29 14.56 6.86
N GLN A 211 10.04 13.66 7.50
CA GLN A 211 11.40 13.91 7.99
C GLN A 211 12.40 14.15 6.84
N LYS A 212 12.36 13.33 5.79
CA LYS A 212 13.19 13.51 4.57
C LYS A 212 12.95 14.87 3.90
N LEU A 213 11.71 15.38 3.98
CA LEU A 213 11.33 16.69 3.46
C LEU A 213 11.59 17.85 4.43
N GLY A 214 12.04 17.58 5.66
CA GLY A 214 12.27 18.61 6.68
C GLY A 214 10.99 19.22 7.26
N ILE A 215 9.84 18.58 7.08
CA ILE A 215 8.53 19.03 7.61
C ILE A 215 8.44 18.76 9.11
N VAL A 216 8.99 17.62 9.54
CA VAL A 216 9.02 17.19 10.95
C VAL A 216 10.48 17.03 11.36
N GLY A 217 10.81 17.43 12.59
CA GLY A 217 12.15 17.28 13.16
C GLY A 217 12.64 15.82 13.17
N LYS A 218 13.97 15.66 13.14
CA LYS A 218 14.63 14.35 13.27
C LYS A 218 14.41 13.74 14.65
#